data_AF-A0A0F9HM00-F1
#
_entry.id   AF-A0A0F9HM00-F1
#
_cell.length_a   1.000
_cell.length_b   1.000
_cell.length_c   1.000
_cell.angle_alpha   90.00
_cell.angle_beta   90.00
_cell.angle_gamma   90.00
#
_symmetry.space_group_name_H-M   'P 1'
#
loop_
_entity.id
_entity.type
_entity.pdbx_description
1 polymer ?
#
loop_
_entity_poly.entity_id
_entity_poly.type
_entity_poly.pdbx_seq_one_letter_code
_entity_poly.pdbx_strand_id
1 'polypeptide(L)'
;VKEMTMTVLEAAEKATDPPKIEPKAKVFGPIKSSRLHFGRLKQTSAAHKDHFADIPAGVDFKTALQPSFWAHHVRDLRPLDTIEMFCEDGSWEALCRVMYVGEAEANLKKVYYVEHGATEEVSASEAYEVKWKGPGAQFCVVRKEDGKVIQDKLYPKDKAQAYLANYLKSMRV
;
A
#
# COMPACT_ATOMS: atom_id res chain seq x y z
N VAL A 1 -63.21 -27.83 -55.53
CA VAL A 1 -63.10 -29.28 -55.82
C VAL A 1 -61.66 -29.69 -55.55
N LYS A 2 -61.48 -30.56 -54.55
CA LYS A 2 -60.45 -31.61 -54.36
C LYS A 2 -59.02 -31.35 -54.88
N GLU A 3 -58.06 -31.29 -53.95
CA GLU A 3 -57.11 -32.38 -53.59
C GLU A 3 -55.95 -32.53 -54.58
N MET A 4 -54.71 -32.36 -54.09
CA MET A 4 -53.61 -33.28 -54.40
C MET A 4 -52.42 -33.03 -53.45
N THR A 5 -52.40 -33.86 -52.41
CA THR A 5 -51.27 -34.68 -51.92
C THR A 5 -49.83 -34.19 -52.07
N MET A 6 -49.16 -34.15 -50.91
CA MET A 6 -47.76 -34.49 -50.64
C MET A 6 -47.06 -35.27 -51.77
N THR A 7 -45.78 -34.95 -52.02
CA THR A 7 -44.60 -35.76 -51.64
C THR A 7 -43.33 -35.03 -52.12
N VAL A 8 -42.20 -35.33 -51.49
CA VAL A 8 -40.83 -35.41 -52.04
C VAL A 8 -39.81 -34.56 -51.24
N LEU A 9 -39.17 -35.27 -50.30
CA LEU A 9 -37.72 -35.32 -50.02
C LEU A 9 -37.00 -34.06 -49.50
N GLU A 10 -36.58 -34.16 -48.23
CA GLU A 10 -35.16 -34.25 -47.85
C GLU A 10 -34.18 -33.41 -48.70
N ALA A 11 -33.91 -32.19 -48.24
CA ALA A 11 -32.69 -31.45 -48.58
C ALA A 11 -31.98 -31.10 -47.26
N ALA A 12 -31.25 -32.08 -46.74
CA ALA A 12 -30.17 -31.82 -45.81
C ALA A 12 -29.01 -31.11 -46.56
N GLU A 13 -28.12 -30.47 -45.78
CA GLU A 13 -26.78 -30.02 -46.17
C GLU A 13 -26.65 -28.67 -46.90
N LYS A 14 -26.39 -27.59 -46.14
CA LYS A 14 -25.02 -27.20 -45.74
C LYS A 14 -25.06 -25.85 -45.03
N ALA A 15 -25.11 -25.89 -43.70
CA ALA A 15 -24.64 -24.77 -42.90
C ALA A 15 -23.12 -24.66 -43.15
N THR A 16 -22.71 -23.67 -43.93
CA THR A 16 -21.30 -23.31 -44.07
C THR A 16 -20.93 -22.57 -42.80
N ASP A 17 -20.23 -23.26 -41.89
CA ASP A 17 -19.63 -22.62 -40.73
C ASP A 17 -18.78 -21.42 -41.19
N PRO A 18 -18.92 -20.24 -40.57
CA PRO A 18 -18.08 -19.10 -40.91
C PRO A 18 -16.62 -19.48 -40.68
N PRO A 19 -15.70 -19.08 -41.58
CA PRO A 19 -14.30 -19.45 -41.47
C PRO A 19 -13.74 -18.94 -40.15
N LYS A 20 -13.23 -19.87 -39.34
CA LYS A 20 -12.53 -19.61 -38.09
C LYS A 20 -11.24 -18.85 -38.41
N ILE A 21 -11.28 -17.53 -38.32
CA ILE A 21 -10.08 -16.68 -38.46
C ILE A 21 -9.28 -16.86 -37.17
N GLU A 22 -8.31 -17.79 -37.20
CA GLU A 22 -7.34 -17.90 -36.12
C GLU A 22 -6.49 -16.62 -36.09
N PRO A 23 -6.43 -15.90 -34.94
CA PRO A 23 -5.63 -14.68 -34.85
C PRO A 23 -4.16 -15.09 -34.96
N LYS A 24 -3.53 -14.83 -36.12
CA LYS A 24 -2.09 -15.02 -36.29
C LYS A 24 -1.36 -14.10 -35.31
N ALA A 25 -0.75 -14.70 -34.30
CA ALA A 25 0.05 -13.99 -33.31
C ALA A 25 1.18 -13.23 -34.01
N LYS A 26 1.21 -11.90 -33.84
CA LYS A 26 2.33 -11.09 -34.32
C LYS A 26 3.56 -11.42 -33.48
N VAL A 27 4.55 -12.06 -34.10
CA VAL A 27 5.83 -12.32 -33.47
C VAL A 27 6.64 -11.02 -33.50
N PHE A 28 6.91 -10.45 -32.33
CA PHE A 28 7.78 -9.27 -32.20
C PHE A 28 9.25 -9.71 -32.19
N GLY A 29 10.07 -9.12 -33.07
CA GLY A 29 11.51 -9.35 -33.09
C GLY A 29 12.24 -8.79 -31.87
N PRO A 30 13.52 -9.13 -31.66
CA PRO A 30 14.28 -8.70 -30.50
C PRO A 30 14.46 -7.18 -30.46
N ILE A 31 14.26 -6.59 -29.27
CA ILE A 31 14.47 -5.15 -29.03
C ILE A 31 15.96 -4.84 -29.14
N LYS A 32 16.36 -3.99 -30.10
CA LYS A 32 17.74 -3.53 -30.23
C LYS A 32 18.05 -2.48 -29.14
N SER A 33 19.18 -2.62 -28.47
CA SER A 33 19.66 -1.59 -27.54
C SER A 33 20.00 -0.30 -28.31
N SER A 34 19.59 0.85 -27.77
CA SER A 34 19.85 2.16 -28.37
C SER A 34 20.29 3.16 -27.30
N ARG A 35 20.98 4.22 -27.71
CA ARG A 35 21.39 5.30 -26.81
C ARG A 35 20.17 6.07 -26.30
N LEU A 36 20.24 6.59 -25.07
CA LEU A 36 19.20 7.46 -24.54
C LEU A 36 19.04 8.69 -25.43
N HIS A 37 17.83 8.91 -25.94
CA HIS A 37 17.54 10.05 -26.79
C HIS A 37 17.70 11.37 -26.00
N PHE A 38 18.19 12.42 -26.65
CA PHE A 38 18.51 13.73 -26.05
C PHE A 38 17.35 14.33 -25.23
N GLY A 39 16.10 14.11 -25.64
CA GLY A 39 14.89 14.59 -24.92
C GLY A 39 14.34 13.67 -23.81
N ARG A 40 14.99 12.54 -23.52
CA ARG A 40 14.52 11.55 -22.52
C ARG A 40 15.17 11.68 -21.15
N LEU A 41 16.19 12.52 -21.02
CA LEU A 41 16.73 12.93 -19.73
C LEU A 41 16.08 14.25 -19.32
N LYS A 42 15.36 14.26 -18.19
CA LYS A 42 14.66 15.44 -17.67
C LYS A 42 14.94 15.58 -16.19
N GLN A 43 14.82 16.80 -15.66
CA GLN A 43 14.81 17.02 -14.22
C GLN A 43 13.63 16.31 -13.57
N THR A 44 13.87 15.72 -12.40
CA THR A 44 12.92 14.95 -11.60
C THR A 44 11.63 15.72 -11.34
N SER A 45 11.74 16.97 -10.85
CA SER A 45 10.59 17.84 -10.52
C SER A 45 9.71 18.19 -11.73
N ALA A 46 10.27 18.19 -12.94
CA ALA A 46 9.50 18.39 -14.16
C ALA A 46 8.77 17.12 -14.62
N ALA A 47 9.23 15.95 -14.18
CA ALA A 47 8.71 14.64 -14.58
C ALA A 47 7.68 14.09 -13.59
N HIS A 48 7.84 14.31 -12.28
CA HIS A 48 6.94 13.83 -11.24
C HIS A 48 6.98 14.73 -9.99
N LYS A 49 6.00 14.55 -9.10
CA LYS A 49 5.90 15.23 -7.80
C LYS A 49 6.43 14.33 -6.69
N ASP A 50 6.93 14.97 -5.65
CA ASP A 50 7.28 14.35 -4.38
C ASP A 50 6.25 14.78 -3.34
N HIS A 51 5.64 13.80 -2.67
CA HIS A 51 4.60 13.99 -1.67
C HIS A 51 5.08 13.51 -0.31
N PHE A 52 4.53 14.09 0.75
CA PHE A 52 4.70 13.62 2.12
C PHE A 52 3.35 13.18 2.67
N ALA A 53 3.29 12.01 3.30
CA ALA A 53 2.09 11.45 3.91
C ALA A 53 2.38 11.06 5.36
N ASP A 54 1.63 11.69 6.27
CA ASP A 54 1.57 11.32 7.68
C ASP A 54 0.53 10.20 7.85
N ILE A 55 0.99 9.01 8.19
CA ILE A 55 0.20 7.79 8.22
C ILE A 55 -0.30 7.57 9.64
N PRO A 56 -1.63 7.39 9.85
CA PRO A 56 -2.17 7.22 11.19
C PRO A 56 -1.51 6.09 11.99
N ALA A 57 -1.33 6.33 13.29
CA ALA A 57 -0.75 5.34 14.19
C ALA A 57 -1.47 3.98 14.14
N GLY A 58 -0.70 2.89 14.19
CA GLY A 58 -1.23 1.52 14.13
C GLY A 58 -1.58 1.01 12.74
N VAL A 59 -1.48 1.84 11.68
CA VAL A 59 -1.56 1.36 10.30
C VAL A 59 -0.24 0.69 9.94
N ASP A 60 -0.31 -0.58 9.54
CA ASP A 60 0.86 -1.29 9.07
C ASP A 60 1.25 -0.86 7.64
N PHE A 61 2.52 -1.03 7.30
CA PHE A 61 3.01 -0.68 5.97
C PHE A 61 2.29 -1.46 4.85
N LYS A 62 1.82 -2.68 5.13
CA LYS A 62 1.08 -3.50 4.14
C LYS A 62 -0.29 -2.92 3.83
N THR A 63 -0.98 -2.34 4.81
CA THR A 63 -2.24 -1.63 4.64
C THR A 63 -2.03 -0.33 3.88
N ALA A 64 -0.97 0.42 4.21
CA ALA A 64 -0.59 1.62 3.47
C ALA A 64 -0.27 1.35 1.98
N LEU A 65 0.16 0.13 1.62
CA LEU A 65 0.36 -0.28 0.23
C LEU A 65 -0.93 -0.73 -0.49
N GLN A 66 -2.06 -0.89 0.22
CA GLN A 66 -3.31 -1.28 -0.42
C GLN A 66 -3.84 -0.15 -1.32
N PRO A 67 -4.30 -0.43 -2.54
CA PRO A 67 -4.67 0.63 -3.47
C PRO A 67 -5.83 1.51 -3.02
N SER A 68 -6.79 0.91 -2.29
CA SER A 68 -7.94 1.61 -1.72
C SER A 68 -7.59 2.55 -0.58
N PHE A 69 -6.43 2.39 0.07
CA PHE A 69 -5.96 3.31 1.12
C PHE A 69 -5.80 4.73 0.58
N TRP A 70 -5.46 4.85 -0.71
CA TRP A 70 -5.20 6.12 -1.40
C TRP A 70 -6.38 6.66 -2.18
N ALA A 71 -7.57 6.04 -2.07
CA ALA A 71 -8.76 6.40 -2.85
C ALA A 71 -9.10 7.91 -2.76
N HIS A 72 -8.89 8.51 -1.60
CA HIS A 72 -9.19 9.93 -1.35
C HIS A 72 -8.16 10.90 -1.96
N HIS A 73 -6.99 10.41 -2.39
CA HIS A 73 -5.88 11.21 -2.90
C HIS A 73 -5.58 10.97 -4.39
N VAL A 74 -6.33 10.10 -5.07
CA VAL A 74 -6.11 9.75 -6.49
C VAL A 74 -6.09 10.97 -7.44
N ARG A 75 -6.79 12.06 -7.10
CA ARG A 75 -6.81 13.30 -7.89
C ARG A 75 -5.50 14.09 -7.80
N ASP A 76 -4.75 13.91 -6.73
CA ASP A 76 -3.50 14.64 -6.46
C ASP A 76 -2.27 13.87 -6.96
N LEU A 77 -2.43 12.56 -7.13
CA LEU A 77 -1.39 11.62 -7.53
C LEU A 77 -1.32 11.42 -9.05
N ARG A 78 -0.11 11.17 -9.54
CA ARG A 78 0.13 10.73 -10.91
C ARG A 78 1.12 9.57 -10.93
N PRO A 79 1.09 8.73 -11.98
CA PRO A 79 2.13 7.73 -12.17
C PRO A 79 3.54 8.36 -12.12
N LEU A 80 4.46 7.65 -11.49
CA LEU A 80 5.85 8.03 -11.20
C LEU A 80 6.08 9.05 -10.08
N ASP A 81 5.03 9.66 -9.53
CA ASP A 81 5.14 10.45 -8.30
C ASP A 81 5.75 9.61 -7.17
N THR A 82 6.49 10.25 -6.27
CA THR A 82 7.01 9.62 -5.06
C THR A 82 6.24 10.08 -3.84
N ILE A 83 6.09 9.19 -2.87
CA ILE A 83 5.42 9.47 -1.60
C ILE A 83 6.34 9.00 -0.49
N GLU A 84 6.86 9.95 0.27
CA GLU A 84 7.50 9.73 1.56
C GLU A 84 6.41 9.55 2.61
N MET A 85 6.45 8.43 3.32
CA MET A 85 5.44 8.03 4.28
C MET A 85 6.09 7.87 5.63
N PHE A 86 5.45 8.44 6.65
CA PHE A 86 5.89 8.34 8.03
C PHE A 86 4.71 7.91 8.89
N CYS A 87 4.87 6.87 9.71
CA CYS A 87 3.81 6.51 10.65
C CYS A 87 3.86 7.45 11.86
N GLU A 88 2.72 8.02 12.27
CA GLU A 88 2.62 9.00 13.37
C GLU A 88 3.28 8.50 14.67
N ASP A 89 3.16 7.20 14.95
CA ASP A 89 3.75 6.56 16.12
C ASP A 89 5.24 6.22 15.96
N GLY A 90 5.84 6.61 14.84
CA GLY A 90 7.24 6.37 14.52
C GLY A 90 7.61 4.91 14.39
N SER A 91 6.65 4.00 14.21
CA SER A 91 6.92 2.56 14.06
C SER A 91 7.60 2.20 12.75
N TRP A 92 7.43 3.00 11.70
CA TRP A 92 8.10 2.81 10.42
C TRP A 92 8.10 4.08 9.56
N GLU A 93 9.03 4.10 8.61
CA GLU A 93 9.11 5.10 7.54
C GLU A 93 9.33 4.41 6.19
N ALA A 94 8.89 5.04 5.10
CA ALA A 94 9.04 4.48 3.77
C ALA A 94 9.07 5.54 2.67
N LEU A 95 9.70 5.19 1.54
CA LEU A 95 9.54 5.91 0.29
C LEU A 95 8.90 4.96 -0.73
N CYS A 96 7.80 5.39 -1.33
CA CYS A 96 7.09 4.65 -2.36
C CYS A 96 6.99 5.43 -3.66
N ARG A 97 6.82 4.70 -4.77
CA ARG A 97 6.57 5.25 -6.09
C ARG A 97 5.18 4.84 -6.57
N VAL A 98 4.42 5.80 -7.07
CA VAL A 98 3.11 5.54 -7.68
C VAL A 98 3.33 4.87 -9.03
N MET A 99 2.76 3.68 -9.21
CA MET A 99 2.87 2.90 -10.44
C MET A 99 1.65 3.08 -11.34
N TYR A 100 0.48 3.23 -10.72
CA TYR A 100 -0.80 3.39 -11.41
C TYR A 100 -1.77 4.19 -10.55
N VAL A 101 -2.63 4.97 -11.20
CA VAL A 101 -3.73 5.72 -10.58
C VAL A 101 -4.99 5.44 -11.39
N GLY A 102 -6.01 4.93 -10.73
CA GLY A 102 -7.36 4.72 -11.27
C GLY A 102 -8.34 5.77 -10.77
N GLU A 103 -9.64 5.49 -10.89
CA GLU A 103 -10.69 6.42 -10.44
C GLU A 103 -10.82 6.50 -8.91
N ALA A 104 -10.56 5.39 -8.21
CA ALA A 104 -10.70 5.28 -6.75
C ALA A 104 -9.58 4.44 -6.10
N GLU A 105 -8.47 4.24 -6.81
CA GLU A 105 -7.34 3.47 -6.31
C GLU A 105 -6.01 4.01 -6.83
N ALA A 106 -4.93 3.80 -6.07
CA ALA A 106 -3.57 4.04 -6.56
C ALA A 106 -2.66 2.87 -6.15
N ASN A 107 -1.93 2.29 -7.11
CA ASN A 107 -0.97 1.24 -6.84
C ASN A 107 0.41 1.85 -6.56
N LEU A 108 0.99 1.52 -5.41
CA LEU A 108 2.33 1.96 -5.03
C LEU A 108 3.32 0.80 -5.08
N LYS A 109 4.58 1.12 -5.36
CA LYS A 109 5.71 0.21 -5.21
C LYS A 109 6.68 0.78 -4.19
N LYS A 110 7.05 -0.04 -3.20
CA LYS A 110 8.12 0.28 -2.25
C LYS A 110 9.44 0.55 -2.99
N VAL A 111 10.07 1.68 -2.65
CA VAL A 111 11.45 2.03 -3.01
C VAL A 111 12.37 1.83 -1.81
N TYR A 112 11.97 2.35 -0.65
CA TYR A 112 12.66 2.24 0.64
C TYR A 112 11.65 1.99 1.75
N TYR A 113 12.08 1.28 2.80
CA TYR A 113 11.29 1.00 4.00
C TYR A 113 12.24 0.69 5.14
N VAL A 114 11.99 1.30 6.29
CA VAL A 114 12.63 0.97 7.55
C VAL A 114 11.55 0.85 8.61
N GLU A 115 11.64 -0.22 9.40
CA GLU A 115 10.83 -0.44 10.58
C GLU A 115 11.65 -0.05 11.81
N HIS A 116 11.04 0.69 12.70
CA HIS A 116 11.63 1.18 13.93
C HIS A 116 11.02 0.46 15.13
N GLY A 117 11.84 0.12 16.12
CA GLY A 117 11.35 -0.50 17.35
C GLY A 117 10.95 -1.96 17.23
N ALA A 118 11.61 -2.73 16.36
CA ALA A 118 11.68 -4.19 16.44
C ALA A 118 12.53 -4.68 17.63
N THR A 119 12.66 -3.88 18.69
CA THR A 119 13.29 -4.28 19.95
C THR A 119 12.27 -5.07 20.75
N GLU A 120 12.69 -6.19 21.35
CA GLU A 120 11.83 -7.05 22.18
C GLU A 120 10.89 -6.21 23.02
N GLU A 121 9.58 -6.33 22.79
CA GLU A 121 8.60 -5.68 23.64
C GLU A 121 8.90 -6.14 25.06
N VAL A 122 9.36 -5.22 25.91
CA VAL A 122 9.45 -5.46 27.34
C VAL A 122 8.04 -5.83 27.74
N SER A 123 7.82 -7.14 27.94
CA SER A 123 6.49 -7.73 28.11
C SER A 123 5.72 -6.84 29.06
N ALA A 124 4.63 -6.25 28.55
CA ALA A 124 3.83 -5.31 29.31
C ALA A 124 3.58 -5.95 30.68
N SER A 125 4.10 -5.31 31.73
CA SER A 125 3.83 -5.76 33.09
C SER A 125 2.32 -5.92 33.28
N GLU A 126 1.88 -6.86 34.10
CA GLU A 126 0.45 -7.01 34.43
C GLU A 126 -0.17 -5.68 34.90
N ALA A 127 0.63 -4.76 35.45
CA ALA A 127 0.18 -3.48 35.98
C ALA A 127 0.37 -2.28 35.03
N TYR A 128 1.23 -2.34 34.00
CA TYR A 128 1.59 -1.18 33.18
C TYR A 128 1.66 -1.51 31.69
N GLU A 129 1.30 -0.54 30.85
CA GLU A 129 1.39 -0.62 29.40
C GLU A 129 1.98 0.65 28.78
N VAL A 130 2.59 0.50 27.60
CA VAL A 130 3.00 1.61 26.74
C VAL A 130 1.91 1.81 25.69
N LYS A 131 1.34 3.01 25.59
CA LYS A 131 0.23 3.31 24.69
C LYS A 131 0.44 4.62 23.95
N TRP A 132 0.23 4.62 22.63
CA TRP A 132 0.15 5.85 21.84
C TRP A 132 -1.12 6.62 22.19
N LYS A 133 -0.99 7.91 22.54
CA LYS A 133 -2.10 8.80 22.92
C LYS A 133 -2.30 9.96 21.95
N GLY A 134 -1.80 9.83 20.72
CA GLY A 134 -1.87 10.85 19.66
C GLY A 134 -0.64 11.77 19.61
N PRO A 135 -0.56 12.65 18.60
CA PRO A 135 0.66 13.42 18.29
C PRO A 135 1.11 14.37 19.40
N GLY A 136 0.19 14.89 20.22
CA GLY A 136 0.52 15.79 21.33
C GLY A 136 1.08 15.09 22.57
N ALA A 137 0.53 13.92 22.92
CA ALA A 137 0.92 13.16 24.12
C ALA A 137 1.96 12.06 23.82
N GLN A 138 2.07 11.65 22.56
CA GLN A 138 2.95 10.60 22.05
C GLN A 138 2.77 9.27 22.81
N PHE A 139 3.82 8.45 22.94
CA PHE A 139 3.74 7.27 23.79
C PHE A 139 3.73 7.68 25.26
N CYS A 140 2.78 7.08 25.97
CA CYS A 140 2.61 7.23 27.40
C CYS A 140 2.81 5.88 28.08
N VAL A 141 3.44 5.89 29.25
CA VAL A 141 3.40 4.77 30.18
C VAL A 141 2.18 4.93 31.07
N VAL A 142 1.27 3.96 31.01
CA VAL A 142 -0.04 4.02 31.66
C VAL A 142 -0.17 2.85 32.62
N ARG A 143 -0.69 3.12 33.81
CA ARG A 143 -1.08 2.07 34.76
C ARG A 143 -2.42 1.46 34.32
N LYS A 144 -2.47 0.14 34.17
CA LYS A 144 -3.64 -0.61 33.67
C LYS A 144 -4.84 -0.55 34.62
N GLU A 145 -4.60 -0.46 35.93
CA GLU A 145 -5.64 -0.46 36.97
C GLU A 145 -6.60 0.74 36.86
N ASP A 146 -6.06 1.95 36.74
CA ASP A 146 -6.84 3.19 36.77
C ASP A 146 -6.68 4.05 35.51
N GLY A 147 -5.88 3.59 34.54
CA GLY A 147 -5.58 4.33 33.31
C GLY A 147 -4.74 5.58 33.54
N LYS A 148 -4.13 5.75 34.73
CA LYS A 148 -3.34 6.95 35.04
C LYS A 148 -2.04 6.93 34.25
N VAL A 149 -1.76 8.06 33.59
CA VAL A 149 -0.50 8.29 32.89
C VAL A 149 0.59 8.53 33.94
N ILE A 150 1.59 7.66 33.94
CA ILE A 150 2.79 7.78 34.78
C ILE A 150 3.79 8.72 34.11
N GLN A 151 3.93 8.60 32.79
CA GLN A 151 4.82 9.44 31.99
C GLN A 151 4.25 9.60 30.58
N ASP A 152 4.37 10.81 30.02
CA ASP A 152 3.96 11.17 28.65
C ASP A 152 5.16 11.67 27.81
N LYS A 153 4.87 12.00 26.54
CA LYS A 153 5.82 12.61 25.58
C LYS A 153 7.06 11.78 25.33
N LEU A 154 6.86 10.46 25.27
CA LEU A 154 7.93 9.52 24.94
C LEU A 154 7.83 9.21 23.45
N TYR A 155 8.93 9.44 22.74
CA TYR A 155 9.08 9.16 21.33
C TYR A 155 10.54 8.84 21.01
N PRO A 156 10.85 7.81 20.19
CA PRO A 156 9.92 6.81 19.62
C PRO A 156 9.49 5.76 20.67
N LYS A 157 8.73 4.73 20.26
CA LYS A 157 8.22 3.66 21.15
C LYS A 157 9.30 3.06 22.08
N ASP A 158 10.52 2.89 21.56
CA ASP A 158 11.66 2.35 22.30
C ASP A 158 12.02 3.17 23.55
N LYS A 159 11.89 4.50 23.46
CA LYS A 159 12.12 5.39 24.61
C LYS A 159 11.07 5.16 25.70
N ALA A 160 9.84 4.88 25.31
CA ALA A 160 8.76 4.56 26.24
C ALA A 160 8.95 3.19 26.91
N GLN A 161 9.39 2.19 26.15
CA GLN A 161 9.73 0.87 26.68
C GLN A 161 10.93 0.94 27.63
N ALA A 162 11.98 1.68 27.28
CA ALA A 162 13.14 1.89 28.14
C ALA A 162 12.77 2.58 29.46
N TYR A 163 11.88 3.58 29.41
CA TYR A 163 11.33 4.21 30.62
C TYR A 163 10.59 3.18 31.48
N LEU A 164 9.68 2.41 30.89
CA LEU A 164 8.91 1.40 31.61
C LEU A 164 9.84 0.37 32.28
N ALA A 165 10.86 -0.12 31.57
CA ALA A 165 11.83 -1.06 32.12
C ALA A 165 12.58 -0.49 33.34
N ASN A 166 13.00 0.78 33.28
CA ASN A 166 13.67 1.44 34.40
C ASN A 166 12.74 1.71 35.57
N TYR A 167 11.50 2.10 35.30
CA TYR A 167 10.47 2.30 36.30
C TYR A 167 10.15 1.00 37.06
N LEU A 168 9.99 -0.11 36.34
CA LEU A 168 9.77 -1.44 36.94
C LEU A 168 10.96 -1.90 37.81
N LYS A 169 12.20 -1.60 37.40
CA LYS A 169 13.39 -1.87 38.24
C LYS A 169 13.38 -1.06 39.53
N SER A 170 13.00 0.22 39.46
CA SER A 170 12.96 1.10 40.64
C SER A 170 11.93 0.70 41.69
N MET A 171 10.85 0.01 41.30
CA MET A 171 9.82 -0.48 42.24
C MET A 171 10.15 -1.83 42.89
N ARG A 172 11.17 -2.55 42.41
CA ARG A 172 11.60 -3.84 42.98
C ARG A 172 12.66 -3.71 44.08
N VAL A 173 13.15 -2.49 44.32
CA VAL A 173 14.07 -2.14 45.41
C VAL A 173 13.26 -1.62 46.58
#